data_AF-A0A1B8ADB0-F1
#
_entry.id   AF-A0A1B8ADB0-F1
#
_cell.length_a   1.000
_cell.length_b   1.000
_cell.length_c   1.000
_cell.angle_alpha   90.00
_cell.angle_beta   90.00
_cell.angle_gamma   90.00
#
_symmetry.space_group_name_H-M   'P 1'
#
loop_
_entity.id
_entity.type
_entity.pdbx_description
1 polymer ?
#
loop_
_entity_poly.entity_id
_entity_poly.type
_entity_poly.pdbx_seq_one_letter_code
_entity_poly.pdbx_strand_id
1 'polypeptide(L)'
;MTTDVAVVKKATEEEYIIKPQASTPTLDTSQWPLLLKNYEKLLVRTGHFTPIPNGCSPLKRDLKQYISSGVINLDKPSNPSSHEVVAWVKRILRCEKTGHSGTLDPKVTGCLIVCIDRATRLVKSQQGAGKEYVAVIRLHDKLPGGQAQFARALETLTGALFQRPPLISAVKRQLRIRTIHESKLIEFDNDRHLGVFWVSCEAGTYIRTLCVHLGLLLGVGGHMQELRRVRSGAMDESKGLVTLHDVLDAQWQMDNTRDESYLRKVISPLETLLTSYKRLVVKDSAVNAVCYGAKLMLPGLLRYEAAIEHHEEVVLMTTKGEAIALGIAQMSTVEMSTCDHGVVAKVKRCIMERDLYPRRWGLGPVALEKKKLKADGKLDKYGRPNDATPAKWSSEYKDFSADASAAAAAAADAPATPAKASEAEDTPMNEAASPAAEDSKDKKRKKHDGETADEKAERKRRKAEKKAAKAAKKAAKGEAMDSDSD
;
A
#
# COMPACT_ATOMS: atom_id res chain seq x y z
N MET A 1 -5.70 46.62 66.30
CA MET A 1 -7.03 46.17 65.82
C MET A 1 -7.01 46.18 64.31
N THR A 2 -7.58 45.11 63.74
CA THR A 2 -8.02 44.94 62.34
C THR A 2 -6.99 45.01 61.22
N THR A 3 -6.60 43.80 60.83
CA THR A 3 -6.04 43.34 59.56
C THR A 3 -6.92 43.67 58.34
N ASP A 4 -6.33 44.21 57.29
CA ASP A 4 -6.87 44.18 55.93
C ASP A 4 -6.49 42.85 55.28
N VAL A 5 -7.46 41.95 55.15
CA VAL A 5 -7.33 40.70 54.40
C VAL A 5 -8.10 40.88 53.09
N ALA A 6 -7.35 40.91 51.99
CA ALA A 6 -7.89 40.82 50.65
C ALA A 6 -8.79 39.58 50.52
N VAL A 7 -10.05 39.82 50.16
CA VAL A 7 -11.07 38.79 49.95
C VAL A 7 -10.64 37.88 48.80
N VAL A 8 -10.27 36.65 49.16
CA VAL A 8 -10.12 35.53 48.23
C VAL A 8 -11.46 35.33 47.51
N LYS A 9 -11.48 35.57 46.19
CA LYS A 9 -12.60 35.13 45.34
C LYS A 9 -12.65 33.60 45.42
N LYS A 10 -13.64 33.11 46.17
CA LYS A 10 -14.07 31.71 46.17
C LYS A 10 -14.32 31.30 44.72
N ALA A 11 -13.65 30.24 44.29
CA ALA A 11 -13.97 29.55 43.05
C ALA A 11 -15.47 29.26 43.02
N THR A 12 -16.15 29.72 41.99
CA THR A 12 -17.50 29.30 41.65
C THR A 12 -17.49 27.79 41.54
N GLU A 13 -18.23 27.13 42.42
CA GLU A 13 -18.58 25.72 42.29
C GLU A 13 -19.26 25.54 40.93
N GLU A 14 -18.55 24.92 39.98
CA GLU A 14 -19.15 24.46 38.74
C GLU A 14 -20.16 23.36 39.12
N GLU A 15 -21.45 23.67 39.06
CA GLU A 15 -22.51 22.67 39.10
C GLU A 15 -22.35 21.74 37.89
N TYR A 16 -21.69 20.60 38.10
CA TYR A 16 -21.59 19.51 37.13
C TYR A 16 -22.91 18.74 37.00
N ILE A 17 -24.02 19.45 36.77
CA ILE A 17 -25.34 18.87 36.52
C ILE A 17 -25.60 18.88 35.01
N ILE A 18 -25.78 17.69 34.45
CA ILE A 18 -26.18 17.49 33.06
C ILE A 18 -27.63 17.94 32.92
N LYS A 19 -27.87 19.04 32.19
CA LYS A 19 -29.23 19.47 31.84
C LYS A 19 -29.86 18.45 30.87
N PRO A 20 -31.14 18.08 31.05
CA PRO A 20 -31.81 17.16 30.14
C PRO A 20 -31.93 17.78 28.75
N GLN A 21 -31.36 17.12 27.75
CA GLN A 21 -31.47 17.47 26.32
C GLN A 21 -32.03 16.27 25.55
N ALA A 22 -32.88 16.53 24.56
CA ALA A 22 -33.64 15.51 23.83
C ALA A 22 -32.80 14.70 22.81
N SER A 23 -31.50 15.00 22.67
CA SER A 23 -30.59 14.26 21.80
C SER A 23 -29.34 13.85 22.57
N THR A 24 -28.89 12.60 22.35
CA THR A 24 -27.56 12.15 22.78
C THR A 24 -26.49 13.05 22.16
N PRO A 25 -25.58 13.67 22.95
CA PRO A 25 -24.52 14.48 22.39
C PRO A 25 -23.66 13.64 21.45
N THR A 26 -23.40 14.17 20.25
CA THR A 26 -22.44 13.59 19.31
C THR A 26 -21.09 13.49 20.01
N LEU A 27 -20.64 12.26 20.26
CA LEU A 27 -19.33 11.96 20.83
C LEU A 27 -18.24 12.71 20.04
N ASP A 28 -17.51 13.62 20.67
CA ASP A 28 -16.34 14.25 20.03
C ASP A 28 -15.22 13.21 19.92
N THR A 29 -14.92 12.81 18.68
CA THR A 29 -13.87 11.83 18.38
C THR A 29 -12.68 12.48 17.67
N SER A 30 -12.57 13.82 17.70
CA SER A 30 -11.47 14.56 17.09
C SER A 30 -10.11 14.26 17.73
N GLN A 31 -10.10 13.87 19.01
CA GLN A 31 -8.91 13.51 19.78
C GLN A 31 -8.60 12.00 19.76
N TRP A 32 -9.43 11.19 19.09
CA TRP A 32 -9.17 9.75 19.00
C TRP A 32 -7.93 9.47 18.14
N PRO A 33 -7.16 8.42 18.47
CA PRO A 33 -5.86 8.19 17.84
C PRO A 33 -5.99 7.60 16.44
N LEU A 34 -5.01 7.91 15.58
CA LEU A 34 -4.76 7.21 14.30
C LEU A 34 -6.02 7.17 13.40
N LEU A 35 -6.40 5.99 12.92
CA LEU A 35 -7.54 5.80 12.02
C LEU A 35 -8.90 6.07 12.68
N LEU A 36 -8.95 6.11 14.01
CA LEU A 36 -10.16 6.43 14.75
C LEU A 36 -10.37 7.94 14.94
N LYS A 37 -9.42 8.79 14.52
CA LYS A 37 -9.57 10.23 14.58
C LYS A 37 -10.74 10.70 13.72
N ASN A 38 -11.61 11.56 14.24
CA ASN A 38 -12.81 12.02 13.53
C ASN A 38 -13.69 10.85 13.03
N TYR A 39 -14.00 9.90 13.92
CA TYR A 39 -14.83 8.74 13.62
C TYR A 39 -16.33 9.09 13.50
N GLU A 40 -16.78 10.14 14.18
CA GLU A 40 -18.13 10.71 14.08
C GLU A 40 -18.44 11.28 12.69
N LYS A 41 -17.43 11.77 11.96
CA LYS A 41 -17.58 12.27 10.59
C LYS A 41 -17.85 11.18 9.55
N LEU A 42 -17.70 9.91 9.90
CA LEU A 42 -17.97 8.80 8.99
C LEU A 42 -19.47 8.60 8.80
N LEU A 43 -19.88 8.40 7.55
CA LEU A 43 -21.27 8.10 7.21
C LEU A 43 -21.64 6.70 7.70
N VAL A 44 -22.81 6.59 8.32
CA VAL A 44 -23.28 5.35 8.96
C VAL A 44 -24.14 4.57 7.98
N ARG A 45 -23.69 3.37 7.59
CA ARG A 45 -24.55 2.42 6.85
C ARG A 45 -25.45 1.66 7.79
N THR A 46 -24.92 1.23 8.93
CA THR A 46 -25.67 0.51 9.95
C THR A 46 -25.06 0.76 11.33
N GLY A 47 -25.93 1.06 12.30
CA GLY A 47 -25.52 1.26 13.70
C GLY A 47 -25.36 -0.06 14.47
N HIS A 48 -25.83 -1.18 13.91
CA HIS A 48 -25.93 -2.44 14.62
C HIS A 48 -24.88 -3.45 14.14
N PHE A 49 -24.08 -3.96 15.07
CA PHE A 49 -23.18 -5.09 14.86
C PHE A 49 -22.95 -5.81 16.19
N THR A 50 -22.52 -7.07 16.12
CA THR A 50 -22.12 -7.83 17.32
C THR A 50 -20.61 -7.73 17.47
N PRO A 51 -20.10 -7.02 18.50
CA PRO A 51 -18.66 -6.94 18.74
C PRO A 51 -18.07 -8.31 19.03
N ILE A 52 -16.88 -8.56 18.52
CA ILE A 52 -16.12 -9.78 18.81
C ILE A 52 -14.94 -9.38 19.71
N PRO A 53 -14.67 -10.10 20.82
CA PRO A 53 -13.63 -9.72 21.79
C PRO A 53 -12.19 -9.87 21.26
N ASN A 54 -12.02 -10.41 20.05
CA ASN A 54 -10.72 -10.59 19.39
C ASN A 54 -10.12 -9.27 18.88
N GLY A 55 -8.80 -9.23 18.77
CA GLY A 55 -8.06 -8.04 18.34
C GLY A 55 -8.02 -6.95 19.41
N CYS A 56 -7.33 -5.85 19.13
CA CYS A 56 -7.20 -4.75 20.07
C CYS A 56 -6.89 -3.43 19.35
N SER A 57 -7.23 -2.31 20.00
CA SER A 57 -6.89 -1.00 19.44
C SER A 57 -5.37 -0.86 19.27
N PRO A 58 -4.86 -0.22 18.19
CA PRO A 58 -3.44 -0.22 17.85
C PRO A 58 -2.49 0.19 18.99
N LEU A 59 -2.84 1.21 19.77
CA LEU A 59 -2.03 1.70 20.89
C LEU A 59 -2.09 0.81 22.13
N LYS A 60 -3.10 -0.06 22.23
CA LYS A 60 -3.33 -0.98 23.37
C LYS A 60 -2.85 -2.41 23.09
N ARG A 61 -2.12 -2.64 22.00
CA ARG A 61 -1.48 -3.93 21.71
C ARG A 61 -0.48 -4.29 22.80
N ASP A 62 -0.40 -5.58 23.14
CA ASP A 62 0.74 -6.11 23.88
C ASP A 62 2.04 -5.83 23.11
N LEU A 63 3.16 -5.77 23.83
CA LEU A 63 4.42 -5.31 23.24
C LEU A 63 4.85 -6.12 22.03
N LYS A 64 4.69 -7.45 22.07
CA LYS A 64 5.08 -8.33 20.97
C LYS A 64 4.26 -8.02 19.73
N GLN A 65 2.94 -7.92 19.85
CA GLN A 65 2.08 -7.55 18.72
C GLN A 65 2.29 -6.11 18.25
N TYR A 66 2.61 -5.20 19.17
CA TYR A 66 2.91 -3.80 18.88
C TYR A 66 4.16 -3.70 18.00
N ILE A 67 5.27 -4.34 18.39
CA ILE A 67 6.51 -4.41 17.61
C ILE A 67 6.28 -5.10 16.27
N SER A 68 5.64 -6.27 16.26
CA SER A 68 5.40 -7.01 15.01
C SER A 68 4.42 -6.29 14.07
N SER A 69 3.70 -5.28 14.54
CA SER A 69 2.85 -4.40 13.73
C SER A 69 3.42 -2.98 13.69
N GLY A 70 4.73 -2.84 13.92
CA GLY A 70 5.41 -1.59 14.16
C GLY A 70 6.08 -1.00 12.93
N VAL A 71 6.23 0.31 12.95
CA VAL A 71 7.01 1.10 12.00
C VAL A 71 7.87 2.09 12.78
N ILE A 72 9.08 2.32 12.29
CA ILE A 72 10.02 3.30 12.85
C ILE A 72 10.23 4.38 11.81
N ASN A 73 10.03 5.64 12.18
CA ASN A 73 10.44 6.77 11.36
C ASN A 73 11.90 7.08 11.70
N LEU A 74 12.84 6.46 11.00
CA LEU A 74 14.25 6.52 11.35
C LEU A 74 14.93 7.71 10.67
N ASP A 75 15.68 8.52 11.40
CA ASP A 75 16.66 9.43 10.83
C ASP A 75 17.90 8.62 10.41
N LYS A 76 17.95 8.26 9.13
CA LYS A 76 19.06 7.48 8.60
C LYS A 76 20.34 8.32 8.69
N PRO A 77 21.43 7.80 9.30
CA PRO A 77 22.70 8.50 9.28
C PRO A 77 23.33 8.49 7.89
N SER A 78 24.24 9.44 7.65
CA SER A 78 25.08 9.43 6.45
C SER A 78 26.12 8.30 6.54
N ASN A 79 26.48 7.75 5.39
CA ASN A 79 27.44 6.67 5.13
C ASN A 79 26.87 5.25 4.95
N PRO A 80 26.17 4.60 5.91
CA PRO A 80 25.70 3.25 5.69
C PRO A 80 24.58 3.23 4.65
N SER A 81 24.50 2.15 3.88
CA SER A 81 23.37 1.94 2.97
C SER A 81 22.07 1.75 3.75
N SER A 82 20.94 2.02 3.10
CA SER A 82 19.63 1.79 3.73
C SER A 82 19.42 0.32 4.13
N HIS A 83 20.00 -0.62 3.39
CA HIS A 83 19.88 -2.05 3.69
C HIS A 83 20.67 -2.47 4.93
N GLU A 84 21.87 -1.93 5.12
CA GLU A 84 22.68 -2.17 6.32
C GLU A 84 21.99 -1.61 7.57
N VAL A 85 21.47 -0.39 7.49
CA VAL A 85 20.71 0.24 8.58
C VAL A 85 19.52 -0.62 9.00
N VAL A 86 18.74 -1.11 8.03
CA VAL A 86 17.57 -1.96 8.27
C VAL A 86 17.96 -3.34 8.82
N ALA A 87 19.12 -3.87 8.45
CA ALA A 87 19.67 -5.10 9.02
C ALA A 87 20.11 -4.90 10.48
N TRP A 88 20.68 -3.75 10.83
CA TRP A 88 20.99 -3.42 12.22
C TRP A 88 19.74 -3.28 13.08
N VAL A 89 18.70 -2.59 12.59
CA VAL A 89 17.41 -2.51 13.29
C VAL A 89 16.84 -3.91 13.54
N LYS A 90 16.86 -4.80 12.53
CA LYS A 90 16.44 -6.19 12.69
C LYS A 90 17.22 -6.91 13.79
N ARG A 91 18.54 -6.74 13.82
CA ARG A 91 19.43 -7.37 14.81
C ARG A 91 19.18 -6.84 16.23
N ILE A 92 19.01 -5.52 16.38
CA ILE A 92 18.71 -4.88 17.67
C ILE A 92 17.39 -5.40 18.22
N LEU A 93 16.32 -5.31 17.44
CA LEU A 93 14.97 -5.69 17.88
C LEU A 93 14.72 -7.20 17.92
N ARG A 94 15.63 -8.00 17.36
CA ARG A 94 15.54 -9.47 17.25
C ARG A 94 14.21 -9.91 16.61
N CYS A 95 13.76 -9.18 15.60
CA CYS A 95 12.52 -9.47 14.87
C CYS A 95 12.78 -10.32 13.62
N GLU A 96 11.73 -10.89 13.05
CA GLU A 96 11.83 -11.84 11.94
C GLU A 96 12.13 -11.13 10.61
N LYS A 97 11.43 -10.03 10.35
CA LYS A 97 11.50 -9.33 9.06
C LYS A 97 11.53 -7.82 9.25
N THR A 98 12.33 -7.16 8.43
CA THR A 98 12.32 -5.71 8.28
C THR A 98 12.33 -5.33 6.80
N GLY A 99 11.81 -4.14 6.50
CA GLY A 99 11.85 -3.55 5.16
C GLY A 99 11.71 -2.03 5.25
N HIS A 100 11.89 -1.29 4.15
CA HIS A 100 11.91 0.18 4.22
C HIS A 100 11.19 0.90 3.06
N SER A 101 10.78 2.15 3.29
CA SER A 101 9.96 2.98 2.36
C SER A 101 10.65 3.48 1.09
N GLY A 102 11.84 2.98 0.77
CA GLY A 102 12.61 3.39 -0.40
C GLY A 102 14.04 3.75 -0.06
N THR A 103 14.97 3.26 -0.88
CA THR A 103 16.41 3.35 -0.66
C THR A 103 16.86 4.80 -0.70
N LEU A 104 17.52 5.23 0.37
CA LEU A 104 18.38 6.41 0.39
C LEU A 104 19.80 5.96 0.00
N ASP A 105 20.45 6.75 -0.86
CA ASP A 105 21.87 6.58 -1.18
C ASP A 105 22.69 6.64 0.13
N PRO A 106 23.88 6.01 0.17
CA PRO A 106 24.73 5.94 1.36
C PRO A 106 24.91 7.29 2.09
N LYS A 107 25.22 8.36 1.34
CA LYS A 107 25.47 9.71 1.90
C LYS A 107 24.21 10.52 2.25
N VAL A 108 23.01 9.98 1.98
CA VAL A 108 21.75 10.70 2.17
C VAL A 108 21.17 10.38 3.54
N THR A 109 20.72 11.43 4.23
CA THR A 109 20.16 11.35 5.60
C THR A 109 18.65 11.55 5.63
N GLY A 110 18.04 11.46 6.81
CA GLY A 110 16.64 11.80 7.03
C GLY A 110 15.71 10.59 7.00
N CYS A 111 14.42 10.88 6.80
CA CYS A 111 13.30 9.98 7.03
C CYS A 111 13.42 8.67 6.24
N LEU A 112 13.71 7.58 6.91
CA LEU A 112 13.66 6.21 6.40
C LEU A 112 12.64 5.43 7.23
N ILE A 113 11.46 5.19 6.66
CA ILE A 113 10.47 4.38 7.36
C ILE A 113 10.94 2.94 7.33
N VAL A 114 11.17 2.35 8.51
CA VAL A 114 11.50 0.94 8.68
C VAL A 114 10.26 0.21 9.19
N CYS A 115 9.75 -0.72 8.39
CA CYS A 115 8.62 -1.58 8.75
C CYS A 115 9.12 -2.87 9.39
N ILE A 116 8.47 -3.30 10.47
CA ILE A 116 8.80 -4.51 11.23
C ILE A 116 7.73 -5.59 11.01
N ASP A 117 8.14 -6.84 10.83
CA ASP A 117 7.33 -8.04 10.65
C ASP A 117 6.09 -7.85 9.76
N ARG A 118 4.89 -7.76 10.33
CA ARG A 118 3.62 -7.62 9.59
C ARG A 118 3.56 -6.33 8.81
N ALA A 119 4.14 -5.25 9.33
CA ALA A 119 4.17 -3.96 8.66
C ALA A 119 4.97 -3.99 7.35
N THR A 120 5.84 -5.00 7.15
CA THR A 120 6.56 -5.17 5.86
C THR A 120 5.63 -5.36 4.67
N ARG A 121 4.38 -5.79 4.89
CA ARG A 121 3.32 -5.89 3.86
C ARG A 121 3.00 -4.52 3.21
N LEU A 122 3.29 -3.42 3.90
CA LEU A 122 3.07 -2.03 3.45
C LEU A 122 4.28 -1.41 2.74
N VAL A 123 5.44 -2.04 2.74
CA VAL A 123 6.67 -1.47 2.15
C VAL A 123 6.45 -1.04 0.69
N LYS A 124 5.71 -1.83 -0.10
CA LYS A 124 5.43 -1.51 -1.50
C LYS A 124 4.62 -0.22 -1.68
N SER A 125 3.62 0.04 -0.82
CA SER A 125 2.87 1.30 -0.92
C SER A 125 3.74 2.48 -0.47
N GLN A 126 4.54 2.29 0.58
CA GLN A 126 5.46 3.33 1.06
C GLN A 126 6.56 3.68 0.04
N GLN A 127 7.05 2.70 -0.72
CA GLN A 127 8.02 2.93 -1.80
C GLN A 127 7.43 3.75 -2.95
N GLY A 128 6.14 3.57 -3.26
CA GLY A 128 5.44 4.32 -4.31
C GLY A 128 4.92 5.70 -3.88
N ALA A 129 4.86 5.99 -2.58
CA ALA A 129 4.37 7.27 -2.09
C ALA A 129 5.29 8.44 -2.46
N GLY A 130 4.74 9.66 -2.54
CA GLY A 130 5.51 10.89 -2.75
C GLY A 130 6.60 11.11 -1.69
N LYS A 131 7.65 11.83 -2.06
CA LYS A 131 8.84 12.08 -1.24
C LYS A 131 9.21 13.56 -1.30
N GLU A 132 9.71 14.09 -0.19
CA GLU A 132 10.23 15.46 -0.13
C GLU A 132 11.65 15.48 0.38
N TYR A 133 12.44 16.39 -0.17
CA TYR A 133 13.86 16.52 0.13
C TYR A 133 14.24 17.97 0.34
N VAL A 134 15.30 18.17 1.12
CA VAL A 134 16.11 19.38 1.10
C VAL A 134 17.45 18.99 0.49
N ALA A 135 17.81 19.67 -0.58
CA ALA A 135 19.00 19.38 -1.38
C ALA A 135 19.94 20.56 -1.38
N VAL A 136 21.24 20.26 -1.31
CA VAL A 136 22.31 21.22 -1.54
C VAL A 136 22.93 20.91 -2.89
N ILE A 137 22.87 21.87 -3.81
CA ILE A 137 23.59 21.81 -5.08
C ILE A 137 24.87 22.64 -4.99
N ARG A 138 25.95 22.11 -5.55
CA ARG A 138 27.18 22.84 -5.82
C ARG A 138 27.31 23.09 -7.32
N LEU A 139 27.30 24.36 -7.70
CA LEU A 139 27.60 24.81 -9.06
C LEU A 139 29.12 24.74 -9.30
N HIS A 140 29.54 24.58 -10.55
CA HIS A 140 30.98 24.49 -10.87
C HIS A 140 31.64 25.87 -11.04
N ASP A 141 30.86 26.93 -11.20
CA ASP A 141 31.33 28.31 -11.29
C ASP A 141 30.28 29.30 -10.74
N LYS A 142 30.67 30.58 -10.57
CA LYS A 142 29.76 31.67 -10.20
C LYS A 142 28.69 31.85 -11.26
N LEU A 143 27.46 32.05 -10.79
CA LEU A 143 26.32 32.31 -11.67
C LEU A 143 26.18 33.82 -11.89
N PRO A 144 26.35 34.35 -13.12
CA PRO A 144 26.32 35.80 -13.37
C PRO A 144 24.99 36.46 -12.97
N GLY A 145 23.86 35.78 -13.22
CA GLY A 145 22.54 36.27 -12.85
C GLY A 145 22.12 35.97 -11.40
N GLY A 146 23.03 35.41 -10.60
CA GLY A 146 22.87 35.17 -9.17
C GLY A 146 21.60 34.40 -8.80
N GLN A 147 21.06 34.72 -7.62
CA GLN A 147 19.91 34.03 -7.04
C GLN A 147 18.65 34.06 -7.94
N ALA A 148 18.39 35.19 -8.61
CA ALA A 148 17.20 35.34 -9.45
C ALA A 148 17.25 34.44 -10.69
N GLN A 149 18.44 34.22 -11.26
CA GLN A 149 18.61 33.26 -12.35
C GLN A 149 18.46 31.82 -11.86
N PHE A 150 19.02 31.49 -10.70
CA PHE A 150 18.87 30.17 -10.08
C PHE A 150 17.40 29.83 -9.81
N ALA A 151 16.65 30.74 -9.18
CA ALA A 151 15.24 30.54 -8.84
C ALA A 151 14.38 30.26 -10.09
N ARG A 152 14.60 31.02 -11.17
CA ARG A 152 13.89 30.80 -12.46
C ARG A 152 14.21 29.44 -13.08
N ALA A 153 15.47 29.01 -13.00
CA ALA A 153 15.88 27.71 -13.51
C ALA A 153 15.28 26.56 -12.69
N LEU A 154 15.19 26.73 -11.37
CA LEU A 154 14.55 25.76 -10.47
C LEU A 154 13.03 25.64 -10.75
N GLU A 155 12.35 26.77 -10.96
CA GLU A 155 10.93 26.81 -11.32
C GLU A 155 10.66 26.11 -12.67
N THR A 156 11.56 26.29 -13.65
CA THR A 156 11.48 25.64 -14.96
C THR A 156 11.54 24.12 -14.86
N LEU A 157 12.19 23.58 -13.82
CA LEU A 157 12.30 22.16 -13.54
C LEU A 157 11.21 21.68 -12.55
N THR A 158 9.99 22.18 -12.70
CA THR A 158 8.78 21.66 -12.03
C THR A 158 7.86 20.97 -13.05
N GLY A 159 6.95 20.14 -12.57
CA GLY A 159 6.07 19.33 -13.42
C GLY A 159 6.71 18.04 -13.92
N ALA A 160 6.25 17.55 -15.08
CA ALA A 160 6.66 16.27 -15.65
C ALA A 160 8.01 16.38 -16.36
N LEU A 161 9.06 15.82 -15.77
CA LEU A 161 10.43 15.92 -16.28
C LEU A 161 10.97 14.60 -16.82
N PHE A 162 11.75 14.70 -17.90
CA PHE A 162 12.56 13.59 -18.35
C PHE A 162 13.75 13.36 -17.42
N GLN A 163 13.91 12.13 -16.96
CA GLN A 163 15.08 11.71 -16.19
C GLN A 163 15.60 10.38 -16.70
N ARG A 164 16.93 10.26 -16.70
CA ARG A 164 17.61 8.97 -16.80
C ARG A 164 18.26 8.67 -15.46
N PRO A 165 18.07 7.46 -14.89
CA PRO A 165 18.77 7.06 -13.68
C PRO A 165 20.29 7.28 -13.79
N PRO A 166 20.98 7.63 -12.69
CA PRO A 166 22.43 7.74 -12.66
C PRO A 166 23.10 6.37 -12.86
N LEU A 167 24.42 6.36 -13.06
CA LEU A 167 25.21 5.14 -13.25
C LEU A 167 25.04 4.16 -12.09
N ILE A 168 25.10 4.67 -10.85
CA ILE A 168 24.86 3.90 -9.64
C ILE A 168 23.38 4.02 -9.29
N SER A 169 22.60 3.00 -9.64
CA SER A 169 21.18 2.93 -9.31
C SER A 169 20.70 1.49 -9.16
N ALA A 170 19.66 1.28 -8.35
CA ALA A 170 19.04 -0.02 -8.16
C ALA A 170 18.09 -0.45 -9.30
N VAL A 171 17.90 0.41 -10.30
CA VAL A 171 16.93 0.24 -11.38
C VAL A 171 17.62 0.38 -12.74
N LYS A 172 17.08 -0.29 -13.76
CA LYS A 172 17.64 -0.21 -15.12
C LYS A 172 17.67 1.23 -15.63
N ARG A 173 18.80 1.62 -16.22
CA ARG A 173 19.06 2.98 -16.71
C ARG A 173 18.36 3.26 -18.05
N GLN A 174 17.08 3.61 -17.99
CA GLN A 174 16.25 4.00 -19.13
C GLN A 174 15.66 5.40 -18.93
N LEU A 175 15.39 6.11 -20.03
CA LEU A 175 14.70 7.40 -19.98
C LEU A 175 13.28 7.19 -19.47
N ARG A 176 12.84 8.05 -18.55
CA ARG A 176 11.50 7.99 -17.96
C ARG A 176 11.03 9.37 -17.54
N ILE A 177 9.73 9.53 -17.41
CA ILE A 177 9.11 10.75 -16.92
C ILE A 177 8.91 10.64 -15.41
N ARG A 178 9.26 11.68 -14.67
CA ARG A 178 8.99 11.81 -13.23
C ARG A 178 8.53 13.21 -12.91
N THR A 179 7.55 13.31 -12.02
CA THR A 179 6.94 14.59 -11.69
C THR A 179 7.59 15.22 -10.47
N ILE A 180 8.01 16.47 -10.58
CA ILE A 180 8.26 17.36 -9.45
C ILE A 180 6.98 18.15 -9.20
N HIS A 181 6.37 17.96 -8.04
CA HIS A 181 5.11 18.61 -7.69
C HIS A 181 5.33 20.09 -7.36
N GLU A 182 6.39 20.37 -6.60
CA GLU A 182 6.71 21.72 -6.13
C GLU A 182 8.20 21.77 -5.80
N SER A 183 8.82 22.95 -5.99
CA SER A 183 10.18 23.22 -5.55
C SER A 183 10.26 24.63 -4.97
N LYS A 184 11.14 24.82 -3.98
CA LYS A 184 11.32 26.12 -3.33
C LYS A 184 12.78 26.36 -3.03
N LEU A 185 13.31 27.47 -3.52
CA LEU A 185 14.64 27.96 -3.12
C LEU A 185 14.59 28.44 -1.67
N ILE A 186 15.52 27.94 -0.84
CA ILE A 186 15.67 28.34 0.56
C ILE A 186 16.79 29.37 0.66
N GLU A 187 17.97 29.06 0.14
CA GLU A 187 19.16 29.90 0.26
C GLU A 187 20.05 29.73 -0.98
N PHE A 188 20.73 30.80 -1.38
CA PHE A 188 21.71 30.77 -2.46
C PHE A 188 22.90 31.65 -2.13
N ASP A 189 24.08 31.05 -2.08
CA ASP A 189 25.36 31.72 -1.91
C ASP A 189 26.18 31.55 -3.19
N ASN A 190 26.28 32.64 -3.95
CA ASN A 190 26.96 32.63 -5.24
C ASN A 190 28.48 32.58 -5.10
N ASP A 191 29.05 33.07 -3.99
CA ASP A 191 30.50 33.07 -3.78
C ASP A 191 30.99 31.69 -3.36
N ARG A 192 30.16 30.93 -2.64
CA ARG A 192 30.41 29.52 -2.29
C ARG A 192 29.98 28.55 -3.39
N HIS A 193 29.28 29.04 -4.41
CA HIS A 193 28.66 28.25 -5.48
C HIS A 193 27.65 27.22 -4.94
N LEU A 194 26.91 27.57 -3.87
CA LEU A 194 25.98 26.67 -3.19
C LEU A 194 24.55 27.19 -3.24
N GLY A 195 23.61 26.29 -3.55
CA GLY A 195 22.17 26.54 -3.44
C GLY A 195 21.50 25.48 -2.59
N VAL A 196 20.60 25.89 -1.70
CA VAL A 196 19.78 25.02 -0.86
C VAL A 196 18.33 25.17 -1.27
N PHE A 197 17.67 24.06 -1.63
CA PHE A 197 16.27 24.08 -2.05
C PHE A 197 15.50 22.88 -1.52
N TRP A 198 14.21 23.09 -1.28
CA TRP A 198 13.24 22.04 -0.98
C TRP A 198 12.56 21.57 -2.27
N VAL A 199 12.20 20.30 -2.33
CA VAL A 199 11.51 19.72 -3.48
C VAL A 199 10.55 18.61 -3.05
N SER A 200 9.31 18.68 -3.54
CA SER A 200 8.31 17.62 -3.46
C SER A 200 8.21 16.90 -4.80
N CYS A 201 8.31 15.57 -4.78
CA CYS A 201 8.39 14.80 -6.02
C CYS A 201 7.76 13.41 -5.92
N GLU A 202 7.48 12.88 -7.11
CA GLU A 202 7.04 11.50 -7.31
C GLU A 202 8.13 10.50 -6.87
N ALA A 203 7.71 9.32 -6.43
CA ALA A 203 8.62 8.22 -6.13
C ALA A 203 9.55 7.86 -7.31
N GLY A 204 10.84 7.73 -7.01
CA GLY A 204 11.87 7.39 -8.00
C GLY A 204 12.40 8.58 -8.80
N THR A 205 12.04 9.81 -8.44
CA THR A 205 12.74 11.02 -8.90
C THR A 205 14.17 11.03 -8.33
N TYR A 206 15.17 11.22 -9.19
CA TYR A 206 16.56 11.31 -8.79
C TYR A 206 16.96 12.77 -8.59
N ILE A 207 17.11 13.19 -7.33
CA ILE A 207 17.53 14.56 -7.01
C ILE A 207 18.95 14.84 -7.51
N ARG A 208 19.83 13.82 -7.54
CA ARG A 208 21.15 13.93 -8.17
C ARG A 208 21.07 14.35 -9.64
N THR A 209 20.14 13.74 -10.39
CA THR A 209 19.91 14.07 -11.80
C THR A 209 19.31 15.47 -11.95
N LEU A 210 18.40 15.86 -11.05
CA LEU A 210 17.86 17.22 -10.99
C LEU A 210 18.96 18.26 -10.82
N CYS A 211 19.91 18.05 -9.90
CA CYS A 211 21.04 18.97 -9.71
C CYS A 211 21.92 19.09 -10.97
N VAL A 212 22.15 17.98 -11.68
CA VAL A 212 22.88 18.01 -12.96
C VAL A 212 22.11 18.80 -14.02
N HIS A 213 20.81 18.56 -14.15
CA HIS A 213 19.97 19.29 -15.11
C HIS A 213 19.92 20.78 -14.80
N LEU A 214 19.83 21.15 -13.52
CA LEU A 214 19.87 22.55 -13.09
C LEU A 214 21.20 23.21 -13.48
N GLY A 215 22.32 22.53 -13.24
CA GLY A 215 23.64 23.00 -13.67
C GLY A 215 23.76 23.17 -15.19
N LEU A 216 23.22 22.24 -15.97
CA LEU A 216 23.19 22.33 -17.45
C LEU A 216 22.33 23.49 -17.94
N LEU A 217 21.15 23.69 -17.34
CA LEU A 217 20.24 24.79 -17.69
C LEU A 217 20.84 26.16 -17.36
N LEU A 218 21.64 26.24 -16.29
CA LEU A 218 22.35 27.45 -15.88
C LEU A 218 23.65 27.70 -16.68
N GLY A 219 24.13 26.71 -17.44
CA GLY A 219 25.35 26.80 -18.27
C GLY A 219 26.68 26.63 -17.52
N VAL A 220 26.70 26.84 -16.20
CA VAL A 220 27.91 26.69 -15.37
C VAL A 220 28.18 25.26 -14.93
N GLY A 221 27.24 24.33 -15.13
CA GLY A 221 27.34 22.97 -14.59
C GLY A 221 27.06 22.89 -13.09
N GLY A 222 26.78 21.69 -12.59
CA GLY A 222 26.42 21.50 -11.20
C GLY A 222 26.25 20.04 -10.80
N HIS A 223 26.38 19.79 -9.51
CA HIS A 223 26.18 18.47 -8.93
C HIS A 223 25.59 18.56 -7.52
N MET A 224 24.97 17.47 -7.09
CA MET A 224 24.42 17.36 -5.74
C MET A 224 25.55 17.23 -4.72
N GLN A 225 25.66 18.19 -3.82
CA GLN A 225 26.62 18.23 -2.73
C GLN A 225 26.12 17.35 -1.57
N GLU A 226 24.92 17.63 -1.08
CA GLU A 226 24.28 16.95 0.05
C GLU A 226 22.78 16.83 -0.17
N LEU A 227 22.17 15.88 0.52
CA LEU A 227 20.73 15.62 0.41
C LEU A 227 20.21 15.04 1.71
N ARG A 228 19.07 15.55 2.15
CA ARG A 228 18.28 15.04 3.27
C ARG A 228 16.85 14.79 2.82
N ARG A 229 16.30 13.62 3.15
CA ARG A 229 14.88 13.33 2.92
C ARG A 229 14.06 13.80 4.13
N VAL A 230 13.26 14.83 3.95
CA VAL A 230 12.46 15.43 5.04
C VAL A 230 11.09 14.80 5.17
N ARG A 231 10.56 14.18 4.09
CA ARG A 231 9.29 13.43 4.13
C ARG A 231 9.32 12.18 3.27
N SER A 232 8.69 11.11 3.78
CA SER A 232 8.46 9.87 3.06
C SER A 232 7.01 9.43 3.21
N GLY A 233 6.15 9.69 2.21
CA GLY A 233 4.74 9.29 2.29
C GLY A 233 4.04 9.94 3.48
N ALA A 234 3.49 9.14 4.38
CA ALA A 234 2.70 9.65 5.51
C ALA A 234 3.53 10.24 6.68
N MET A 235 4.87 10.09 6.68
CA MET A 235 5.72 10.52 7.79
C MET A 235 6.78 11.53 7.33
N ASP A 236 6.97 12.58 8.14
CA ASP A 236 7.95 13.64 7.96
C ASP A 236 8.94 13.70 9.15
N GLU A 237 9.88 14.63 9.13
CA GLU A 237 10.87 14.79 10.20
C GLU A 237 10.35 15.54 11.43
N SER A 238 9.14 16.09 11.40
CA SER A 238 8.61 16.93 12.48
C SER A 238 8.13 16.12 13.70
N LYS A 239 7.68 14.88 13.48
CA LYS A 239 7.07 14.05 14.51
C LYS A 239 7.56 12.61 14.46
N GLY A 240 7.96 12.11 15.63
CA GLY A 240 8.32 10.70 15.82
C GLY A 240 9.56 10.24 15.06
N LEU A 241 10.38 11.18 14.58
CA LEU A 241 11.68 10.87 13.99
C LEU A 241 12.65 10.47 15.10
N VAL A 242 13.31 9.32 14.95
CA VAL A 242 14.21 8.72 15.93
C VAL A 242 15.50 8.24 15.29
N THR A 243 16.57 8.18 16.06
CA THR A 243 17.90 7.75 15.58
C THR A 243 18.13 6.26 15.82
N LEU A 244 19.21 5.71 15.26
CA LEU A 244 19.65 4.34 15.60
C LEU A 244 20.06 4.19 17.07
N HIS A 245 20.54 5.26 17.69
CA HIS A 245 20.88 5.28 19.11
C HIS A 245 19.62 5.09 19.95
N ASP A 246 18.54 5.84 19.64
CA ASP A 246 17.25 5.68 20.33
C ASP A 246 16.71 4.24 20.21
N VAL A 247 16.85 3.60 19.05
CA VAL A 247 16.40 2.22 18.84
C VAL A 247 17.20 1.24 19.71
N LEU A 248 18.51 1.45 19.81
CA LEU A 248 19.40 0.64 20.64
C LEU A 248 19.09 0.83 22.13
N ASP A 249 18.98 2.08 22.56
CA ASP A 249 18.76 2.46 23.97
C ASP A 249 17.37 2.00 24.44
N ALA A 250 16.34 2.15 23.59
CA ALA A 250 15.00 1.65 23.90
C ALA A 250 14.96 0.12 24.04
N GLN A 251 15.73 -0.60 23.22
CA GLN A 251 15.81 -2.06 23.35
C GLN A 251 16.58 -2.47 24.59
N TRP A 252 17.69 -1.77 24.89
CA TRP A 252 18.47 -2.00 26.10
C TRP A 252 17.65 -1.75 27.36
N GLN A 253 16.89 -0.65 27.43
CA GLN A 253 16.00 -0.37 28.56
C GLN A 253 14.97 -1.49 28.76
N MET A 254 14.35 -1.97 27.67
CA MET A 254 13.42 -3.11 27.76
C MET A 254 14.10 -4.38 28.30
N ASP A 255 15.33 -4.66 27.87
CA ASP A 255 16.07 -5.86 28.28
C ASP A 255 16.51 -5.81 29.75
N ASN A 256 16.91 -4.62 30.22
CA ASN A 256 17.51 -4.42 31.54
C ASN A 256 16.50 -4.03 32.62
N THR A 257 15.51 -3.19 32.31
CA THR A 257 14.54 -2.67 33.29
C THR A 257 13.12 -3.19 33.07
N ARG A 258 12.85 -3.89 31.96
CA ARG A 258 11.51 -4.35 31.54
C ARG A 258 10.51 -3.21 31.32
N ASP A 259 10.98 -1.98 31.16
CA ASP A 259 10.13 -0.84 30.83
C ASP A 259 9.89 -0.75 29.31
N GLU A 260 8.62 -0.81 28.91
CA GLU A 260 8.19 -0.77 27.52
C GLU A 260 8.07 0.65 26.95
N SER A 261 8.10 1.68 27.81
CA SER A 261 7.71 3.05 27.48
C SER A 261 8.54 3.64 26.33
N TYR A 262 9.86 3.47 26.36
CA TYR A 262 10.75 4.01 25.33
C TYR A 262 10.56 3.26 24.00
N LEU A 263 10.40 1.94 24.04
CA LEU A 263 10.18 1.14 22.84
C LEU A 263 8.84 1.49 22.16
N ARG A 264 7.80 1.78 22.96
CA ARG A 264 6.50 2.28 22.47
C ARG A 264 6.56 3.72 21.94
N LYS A 265 7.55 4.51 22.33
CA LYS A 265 7.80 5.86 21.80
C LYS A 265 8.56 5.81 20.47
N VAL A 266 9.54 4.91 20.35
CA VAL A 266 10.37 4.71 19.15
C VAL A 266 9.59 4.04 18.02
N ILE A 267 8.74 3.07 18.37
CA ILE A 267 7.94 2.32 17.40
C ILE A 267 6.53 2.90 17.37
N SER A 268 6.04 3.21 16.18
CA SER A 268 4.65 3.59 15.94
C SER A 268 3.85 2.42 15.36
N PRO A 269 2.53 2.32 15.56
CA PRO A 269 1.72 1.30 14.88
C PRO A 269 1.69 1.53 13.38
N LEU A 270 1.61 0.46 12.59
CA LEU A 270 1.53 0.52 11.12
C LEU A 270 0.34 1.36 10.61
N GLU A 271 -0.70 1.52 11.41
CA GLU A 271 -1.85 2.37 11.11
C GLU A 271 -1.46 3.84 10.89
N THR A 272 -0.35 4.29 11.47
CA THR A 272 0.21 5.64 11.27
C THR A 272 0.43 5.92 9.78
N LEU A 273 0.86 4.90 9.02
CA LEU A 273 1.12 5.01 7.58
C LEU A 273 -0.14 5.14 6.72
N LEU A 274 -1.32 4.91 7.31
CA LEU A 274 -2.59 4.77 6.60
C LEU A 274 -3.56 5.92 6.91
N THR A 275 -3.12 6.89 7.70
CA THR A 275 -3.94 8.03 8.16
C THR A 275 -4.39 8.96 7.03
N SER A 276 -3.70 8.95 5.89
CA SER A 276 -4.07 9.73 4.70
C SER A 276 -5.10 9.06 3.80
N TYR A 277 -5.46 7.80 4.05
CA TYR A 277 -6.42 7.05 3.22
C TYR A 277 -7.85 7.26 3.71
N LYS A 278 -8.81 7.28 2.79
CA LYS A 278 -10.24 7.24 3.12
C LYS A 278 -10.59 5.88 3.72
N ARG A 279 -11.48 5.88 4.71
CA ARG A 279 -11.73 4.72 5.59
C ARG A 279 -13.04 4.03 5.24
N LEU A 280 -13.00 2.69 5.30
CA LEU A 280 -14.16 1.81 5.30
C LEU A 280 -14.12 0.95 6.56
N VAL A 281 -15.10 1.11 7.43
CA VAL A 281 -15.22 0.34 8.68
C VAL A 281 -15.99 -0.94 8.40
N VAL A 282 -15.36 -2.07 8.69
CA VAL A 282 -15.89 -3.40 8.44
C VAL A 282 -16.48 -3.97 9.72
N LYS A 283 -17.65 -4.63 9.62
CA LYS A 283 -18.23 -5.39 10.73
C LYS A 283 -17.30 -6.50 11.18
N ASP A 284 -17.17 -6.69 12.48
CA ASP A 284 -16.32 -7.72 13.10
C ASP A 284 -16.52 -9.13 12.49
N SER A 285 -17.75 -9.50 12.13
CA SER A 285 -18.09 -10.79 11.50
C SER A 285 -17.54 -10.96 10.08
N ALA A 286 -17.26 -9.87 9.37
CA ALA A 286 -16.74 -9.86 8.00
C ALA A 286 -15.21 -9.71 7.93
N VAL A 287 -14.55 -9.31 9.03
CA VAL A 287 -13.10 -9.07 9.09
C VAL A 287 -12.30 -10.28 8.63
N ASN A 288 -12.59 -11.47 9.17
CA ASN A 288 -11.89 -12.70 8.82
C ASN A 288 -11.95 -12.99 7.31
N ALA A 289 -13.12 -12.85 6.68
CA ALA A 289 -13.28 -13.10 5.25
C ALA A 289 -12.41 -12.15 4.40
N VAL A 290 -12.36 -10.87 4.78
CA VAL A 290 -11.47 -9.88 4.14
C VAL A 290 -10.00 -10.28 4.29
N CYS A 291 -9.59 -10.82 5.44
CA CYS A 291 -8.23 -11.30 5.64
C CYS A 291 -7.86 -12.51 4.75
N TYR A 292 -8.84 -13.31 4.33
CA TYR A 292 -8.65 -14.38 3.33
C TYR A 292 -8.63 -13.86 1.89
N GLY A 293 -8.81 -12.55 1.68
CA GLY A 293 -8.84 -11.93 0.36
C GLY A 293 -10.22 -11.88 -0.28
N ALA A 294 -11.29 -12.17 0.47
CA ALA A 294 -12.65 -11.99 -0.02
C ALA A 294 -12.93 -10.49 -0.29
N LYS A 295 -13.80 -10.24 -1.26
CA LYS A 295 -14.32 -8.89 -1.54
C LYS A 295 -15.17 -8.42 -0.34
N LEU A 296 -15.07 -7.13 0.03
CA LEU A 296 -15.98 -6.56 1.02
C LEU A 296 -17.35 -6.36 0.35
N MET A 297 -18.36 -7.05 0.85
CA MET A 297 -19.75 -6.91 0.41
C MET A 297 -20.49 -5.88 1.28
N LEU A 298 -21.53 -5.25 0.73
CA LEU A 298 -22.37 -4.27 1.44
C LEU A 298 -22.86 -4.73 2.83
N PRO A 299 -23.31 -5.98 3.05
CA PRO A 299 -23.73 -6.44 4.37
C PRO A 299 -22.62 -6.38 5.45
N GLY A 300 -21.35 -6.40 5.03
CA GLY A 300 -20.19 -6.29 5.90
C GLY A 300 -19.71 -4.85 6.15
N LEU A 301 -20.28 -3.86 5.46
CA LEU A 301 -19.97 -2.44 5.64
C LEU A 301 -20.70 -1.89 6.88
N LEU A 302 -19.98 -1.15 7.73
CA LEU A 302 -20.52 -0.53 8.94
C LEU A 302 -20.60 1.00 8.77
N ARG A 303 -19.46 1.61 8.44
CA ARG A 303 -19.29 3.05 8.20
C ARG A 303 -18.34 3.29 7.03
N TYR A 304 -18.45 4.44 6.39
CA TYR A 304 -17.63 4.82 5.23
C TYR A 304 -17.34 6.32 5.21
N GLU A 305 -16.20 6.70 4.62
CA GLU A 305 -15.84 8.10 4.43
C GLU A 305 -16.73 8.78 3.37
N ALA A 306 -16.87 10.09 3.47
CA ALA A 306 -17.44 10.91 2.41
C ALA A 306 -16.47 11.03 1.20
N ALA A 307 -17.05 11.33 0.04
CA ALA A 307 -16.34 11.60 -1.21
C ALA A 307 -15.38 10.48 -1.68
N ILE A 308 -15.66 9.22 -1.37
CA ILE A 308 -14.97 8.06 -1.96
C ILE A 308 -15.38 7.95 -3.42
N GLU A 309 -14.39 7.96 -4.31
CA GLU A 309 -14.58 7.80 -5.75
C GLU A 309 -14.40 6.35 -6.19
N HIS A 310 -14.97 6.00 -7.35
CA HIS A 310 -14.79 4.68 -7.92
C HIS A 310 -13.31 4.42 -8.24
N HIS A 311 -12.82 3.21 -7.94
CA HIS A 311 -11.41 2.81 -8.09
C HIS A 311 -10.38 3.53 -7.21
N GLU A 312 -10.82 4.34 -6.24
CA GLU A 312 -9.91 4.97 -5.28
C GLU A 312 -9.30 3.94 -4.31
N GLU A 313 -8.07 4.19 -3.85
CA GLU A 313 -7.45 3.40 -2.79
C GLU A 313 -7.98 3.78 -1.41
N VAL A 314 -8.49 2.80 -0.68
CA VAL A 314 -9.11 2.97 0.63
C VAL A 314 -8.50 2.02 1.66
N VAL A 315 -8.57 2.40 2.94
CA VAL A 315 -8.20 1.52 4.06
C VAL A 315 -9.44 0.85 4.65
N LEU A 316 -9.40 -0.47 4.71
CA LEU A 316 -10.39 -1.29 5.41
C LEU A 316 -9.93 -1.44 6.87
N MET A 317 -10.78 -1.01 7.82
CA MET A 317 -10.44 -1.02 9.24
C MET A 317 -11.51 -1.67 10.11
N THR A 318 -11.12 -2.17 11.27
CA THR A 318 -12.06 -2.68 12.29
C THR A 318 -12.68 -1.51 13.07
N THR A 319 -13.72 -1.82 13.85
CA THR A 319 -14.31 -0.90 14.83
C THR A 319 -13.32 -0.48 15.92
N LYS A 320 -12.24 -1.25 16.14
CA LYS A 320 -11.17 -0.98 17.11
C LYS A 320 -10.05 -0.09 16.56
N GLY A 321 -10.12 0.31 15.28
CA GLY A 321 -9.07 1.12 14.65
C GLY A 321 -7.95 0.33 14.00
N GLU A 322 -8.05 -1.00 13.89
CA GLU A 322 -7.01 -1.84 13.30
C GLU A 322 -7.09 -1.84 11.79
N ALA A 323 -5.97 -1.72 11.09
CA ALA A 323 -5.94 -1.84 9.63
C ALA A 323 -6.04 -3.32 9.21
N ILE A 324 -7.13 -3.66 8.51
CA ILE A 324 -7.38 -5.00 7.97
C ILE A 324 -6.60 -5.16 6.67
N ALA A 325 -6.84 -4.27 5.72
CA ALA A 325 -6.31 -4.33 4.36
C ALA A 325 -6.35 -2.97 3.66
N LEU A 326 -5.51 -2.81 2.64
CA LEU A 326 -5.73 -1.82 1.59
C LEU A 326 -6.67 -2.41 0.54
N GLY A 327 -7.66 -1.63 0.12
CA GLY A 327 -8.65 -2.00 -0.89
C GLY A 327 -8.74 -0.99 -2.02
N ILE A 328 -9.32 -1.43 -3.13
CA ILE A 328 -9.79 -0.55 -4.21
C ILE A 328 -11.30 -0.44 -4.08
N ALA A 329 -11.82 0.78 -3.95
CA ALA A 329 -13.25 1.03 -3.92
C ALA A 329 -13.90 0.56 -5.23
N GLN A 330 -15.04 -0.14 -5.12
CA GLN A 330 -15.87 -0.58 -6.24
C GLN A 330 -17.24 0.10 -6.24
N MET A 331 -17.47 0.97 -5.25
CA MET A 331 -18.64 1.82 -5.13
C MET A 331 -18.15 3.20 -4.69
N SER A 332 -18.78 4.25 -5.21
CA SER A 332 -18.67 5.61 -4.70
C SER A 332 -19.47 5.78 -3.40
N THR A 333 -19.22 6.87 -2.67
CA THR A 333 -19.99 7.20 -1.46
C THR A 333 -21.51 7.23 -1.70
N VAL A 334 -21.95 7.73 -2.86
CA VAL A 334 -23.39 7.81 -3.20
C VAL A 334 -23.97 6.41 -3.41
N GLU A 335 -23.28 5.55 -4.16
CA GLU A 335 -23.70 4.17 -4.40
C GLU A 335 -23.75 3.35 -3.09
N MET A 336 -22.78 3.54 -2.18
CA MET A 336 -22.81 2.88 -0.87
C MET A 336 -24.03 3.27 -0.01
N SER A 337 -24.63 4.44 -0.28
CA SER A 337 -25.81 4.91 0.45
C SER A 337 -27.12 4.36 -0.12
N THR A 338 -27.22 4.19 -1.44
CA THR A 338 -28.47 3.84 -2.12
C THR A 338 -28.59 2.34 -2.45
N CYS A 339 -27.49 1.63 -2.68
CA CYS A 339 -27.54 0.23 -3.09
C CYS A 339 -27.85 -0.72 -1.93
N ASP A 340 -28.66 -1.74 -2.19
CA ASP A 340 -28.98 -2.81 -1.22
C ASP A 340 -27.99 -3.98 -1.26
N HIS A 341 -27.39 -4.26 -2.42
CA HIS A 341 -26.47 -5.36 -2.63
C HIS A 341 -25.28 -4.97 -3.51
N GLY A 342 -24.14 -5.65 -3.34
CA GLY A 342 -22.97 -5.49 -4.20
C GLY A 342 -21.65 -5.46 -3.46
N VAL A 343 -20.58 -5.31 -4.24
CA VAL A 343 -19.19 -5.28 -3.77
C VAL A 343 -18.79 -3.83 -3.48
N VAL A 344 -18.41 -3.55 -2.24
CA VAL A 344 -17.97 -2.22 -1.80
C VAL A 344 -16.50 -2.00 -2.13
N ALA A 345 -15.65 -2.98 -1.86
CA ALA A 345 -14.21 -2.88 -2.09
C ALA A 345 -13.57 -4.24 -2.42
N LYS A 346 -12.60 -4.22 -3.33
CA LYS A 346 -11.74 -5.37 -3.63
C LYS A 346 -10.44 -5.24 -2.84
N VAL A 347 -10.03 -6.31 -2.16
CA VAL A 347 -8.76 -6.31 -1.40
C VAL A 347 -7.58 -6.20 -2.36
N LYS A 348 -6.77 -5.15 -2.19
CA LYS A 348 -5.49 -4.94 -2.90
C LYS A 348 -4.34 -5.59 -2.14
N ARG A 349 -4.30 -5.40 -0.82
CA ARG A 349 -3.26 -5.96 0.06
C ARG A 349 -3.81 -6.21 1.46
N CYS A 350 -3.85 -7.47 1.87
CA CYS A 350 -4.16 -7.83 3.26
C CYS A 350 -2.99 -7.49 4.20
N ILE A 351 -3.28 -6.89 5.36
CA ILE A 351 -2.30 -6.47 6.36
C ILE A 351 -2.47 -7.30 7.63
N MET A 352 -3.70 -7.44 8.11
CA MET A 352 -4.06 -8.22 9.31
C MET A 352 -3.80 -9.72 9.11
N GLU A 353 -3.58 -10.44 10.22
CA GLU A 353 -3.47 -11.90 10.19
C GLU A 353 -4.82 -12.57 9.97
N ARG A 354 -4.80 -13.72 9.27
CA ARG A 354 -6.00 -14.41 8.79
C ARG A 354 -6.94 -14.82 9.90
N ASP A 355 -6.41 -15.41 10.97
CA ASP A 355 -7.21 -15.98 12.05
C ASP A 355 -7.20 -15.12 13.33
N LEU A 356 -6.87 -13.81 13.22
CA LEU A 356 -6.99 -12.90 14.37
C LEU A 356 -8.46 -12.78 14.83
N TYR A 357 -9.37 -12.66 13.87
CA TYR A 357 -10.82 -12.72 14.08
C TYR A 357 -11.34 -14.10 13.67
N PRO A 358 -12.37 -14.65 14.36
CA PRO A 358 -12.89 -15.98 14.07
C PRO A 358 -13.62 -16.04 12.74
N ARG A 359 -13.64 -17.23 12.13
CA ARG A 359 -14.38 -17.49 10.89
C ARG A 359 -15.88 -17.48 11.17
N ARG A 360 -16.59 -16.46 10.68
CA ARG A 360 -18.06 -16.34 10.79
C ARG A 360 -18.79 -16.23 9.44
N TRP A 361 -18.06 -16.37 8.34
CA TRP A 361 -18.64 -16.41 7.01
C TRP A 361 -19.35 -17.75 6.76
N GLY A 362 -20.47 -17.74 6.02
CA GLY A 362 -21.32 -18.91 5.82
C GLY A 362 -22.45 -19.12 6.85
N LEU A 363 -22.57 -18.22 7.84
CA LEU A 363 -23.60 -18.26 8.88
C LEU A 363 -24.75 -17.25 8.66
N GLY A 364 -24.73 -16.50 7.55
CA GLY A 364 -25.81 -15.58 7.20
C GLY A 364 -27.07 -16.32 6.70
N PRO A 365 -28.26 -15.70 6.71
CA PRO A 365 -29.53 -16.34 6.33
C PRO A 365 -29.47 -17.03 4.96
N VAL A 366 -29.01 -16.31 3.94
CA VAL A 366 -28.85 -16.81 2.57
C VAL A 366 -27.80 -17.93 2.48
N ALA A 367 -26.72 -17.85 3.26
CA ALA A 367 -25.69 -18.88 3.25
C ALA A 367 -26.14 -20.18 3.95
N LEU A 368 -26.92 -20.04 5.03
CA LEU A 368 -27.55 -21.17 5.72
C LEU A 368 -28.61 -21.83 4.83
N GLU A 369 -29.42 -21.04 4.12
CA GLU A 369 -30.38 -21.54 3.14
C GLU A 369 -29.69 -22.27 1.99
N LYS A 370 -28.62 -21.71 1.42
CA LYS A 370 -27.76 -22.40 0.43
C LYS A 370 -27.22 -23.72 0.96
N LYS A 371 -26.80 -23.76 2.23
CA LYS A 371 -26.27 -24.98 2.87
C LYS A 371 -27.37 -26.03 3.10
N LYS A 372 -28.58 -25.61 3.47
CA LYS A 372 -29.76 -26.49 3.57
C LYS A 372 -30.14 -27.06 2.20
N LEU A 373 -30.25 -26.22 1.18
CA LEU A 373 -30.56 -26.65 -0.19
C LEU A 373 -29.51 -27.61 -0.77
N LYS A 374 -28.23 -27.44 -0.41
CA LYS A 374 -27.18 -28.43 -0.73
C LYS A 374 -27.36 -29.75 0.01
N ALA A 375 -27.72 -29.70 1.29
CA ALA A 375 -27.95 -30.90 2.10
C ALA A 375 -29.19 -31.68 1.61
N ASP A 376 -30.21 -30.95 1.14
CA ASP A 376 -31.45 -31.50 0.59
C ASP A 376 -31.31 -32.00 -0.86
N GLY A 377 -30.11 -31.93 -1.46
CA GLY A 377 -29.84 -32.36 -2.85
C GLY A 377 -30.42 -31.43 -3.95
N LYS A 378 -31.04 -30.31 -3.55
CA LYS A 378 -31.65 -29.31 -4.44
C LYS A 378 -30.64 -28.34 -5.07
N LEU A 379 -29.36 -28.45 -4.72
CA LEU A 379 -28.22 -27.75 -5.32
C LEU A 379 -27.07 -28.74 -5.46
N ASP A 380 -26.21 -28.56 -6.47
CA ASP A 380 -25.05 -29.42 -6.64
C ASP A 380 -23.99 -29.23 -5.51
N LYS A 381 -22.94 -30.07 -5.52
CA LYS A 381 -21.82 -29.99 -4.57
C LYS A 381 -21.16 -28.60 -4.56
N TYR A 382 -21.15 -27.91 -5.69
CA TYR A 382 -20.56 -26.59 -5.88
C TYR A 382 -21.53 -25.44 -5.55
N GLY A 383 -22.83 -25.71 -5.37
CA GLY A 383 -23.89 -24.74 -5.09
C GLY A 383 -24.47 -24.06 -6.31
N ARG A 384 -24.41 -24.73 -7.47
CA ARG A 384 -25.07 -24.34 -8.71
C ARG A 384 -26.47 -24.95 -8.79
N PRO A 385 -27.41 -24.28 -9.47
CA PRO A 385 -28.73 -24.83 -9.71
C PRO A 385 -28.66 -26.17 -10.45
N ASN A 386 -29.54 -27.10 -10.07
CA ASN A 386 -29.85 -28.35 -10.75
C ASN A 386 -31.36 -28.41 -11.03
N ASP A 387 -31.83 -29.50 -11.65
CA ASP A 387 -33.25 -29.67 -11.99
C ASP A 387 -34.19 -29.68 -10.77
N ALA A 388 -33.64 -29.90 -9.57
CA ALA A 388 -34.36 -29.90 -8.30
C ALA A 388 -34.30 -28.55 -7.54
N THR A 389 -33.65 -27.53 -8.12
CA THR A 389 -33.53 -26.21 -7.49
C THR A 389 -34.85 -25.44 -7.56
N PRO A 390 -35.35 -24.88 -6.44
CA PRO A 390 -36.55 -24.04 -6.46
C PRO A 390 -36.39 -22.85 -7.41
N ALA A 391 -37.40 -22.59 -8.25
CA ALA A 391 -37.38 -21.49 -9.23
C ALA A 391 -37.08 -20.12 -8.59
N LYS A 392 -37.59 -19.89 -7.37
CA LYS A 392 -37.34 -18.68 -6.57
C LYS A 392 -35.86 -18.46 -6.25
N TRP A 393 -35.12 -19.54 -5.96
CA TRP A 393 -33.68 -19.45 -5.69
C TRP A 393 -32.91 -19.07 -6.95
N SER A 394 -33.25 -19.65 -8.10
CA SER A 394 -32.60 -19.36 -9.38
C SER A 394 -32.84 -17.93 -9.87
N SER A 395 -34.00 -17.32 -9.55
CA SER A 395 -34.31 -15.94 -9.92
C SER A 395 -33.73 -14.89 -8.97
N GLU A 396 -33.68 -15.16 -7.66
CA GLU A 396 -33.28 -14.18 -6.63
C GLU A 396 -31.79 -14.28 -6.23
N TYR A 397 -31.18 -15.47 -6.34
CA TYR A 397 -29.79 -15.66 -5.92
C TYR A 397 -28.81 -15.17 -7.00
N LYS A 398 -28.11 -14.07 -6.71
CA LYS A 398 -27.02 -13.56 -7.54
C LYS A 398 -25.66 -13.86 -6.92
N ASP A 399 -24.81 -14.59 -7.64
CA ASP A 399 -23.46 -14.92 -7.16
C ASP A 399 -22.46 -13.81 -7.48
N PHE A 400 -22.14 -12.99 -6.49
CA PHE A 400 -21.17 -11.91 -6.62
C PHE A 400 -19.69 -12.36 -6.45
N SER A 401 -19.47 -13.65 -6.18
CA SER A 401 -18.13 -14.21 -6.02
C SER A 401 -17.49 -14.65 -7.35
N ALA A 402 -18.29 -14.90 -8.39
CA ALA A 402 -17.80 -15.23 -9.72
C ALA A 402 -17.09 -14.03 -10.36
N ASP A 403 -15.96 -14.27 -11.04
CA ASP A 403 -15.34 -13.27 -11.90
C ASP A 403 -16.24 -13.00 -13.11
N ALA A 404 -16.34 -11.73 -13.53
CA ALA A 404 -17.23 -11.30 -14.61
C ALA A 404 -16.98 -12.05 -15.95
N SER A 405 -15.78 -12.61 -16.15
CA SER A 405 -15.47 -13.42 -17.34
C SER A 405 -16.16 -14.79 -17.34
N ALA A 406 -16.50 -15.36 -16.19
CA ALA A 406 -17.21 -16.63 -16.09
C ALA A 406 -18.72 -16.47 -16.30
N ALA A 407 -19.28 -15.31 -15.98
CA ALA A 407 -20.68 -14.98 -16.23
C ALA A 407 -20.98 -14.80 -17.73
N ALA A 408 -20.02 -14.25 -18.50
CA ALA A 408 -20.14 -14.11 -19.94
C ALA A 408 -20.13 -15.46 -20.68
N ALA A 409 -19.35 -16.44 -20.19
CA ALA A 409 -19.31 -17.79 -20.77
C ALA A 409 -20.61 -18.59 -20.53
N ALA A 410 -21.31 -18.33 -19.42
CA ALA A 410 -22.58 -18.99 -19.12
C ALA A 410 -23.79 -18.42 -19.90
N ALA A 411 -23.68 -17.19 -20.41
CA ALA A 411 -24.71 -16.57 -21.23
C ALA A 411 -24.67 -17.00 -22.71
N ALA A 412 -23.58 -17.63 -23.15
CA ALA A 412 -23.38 -18.08 -24.53
C ALA A 412 -23.93 -19.49 -24.82
N ASP A 413 -24.43 -20.21 -23.80
CA ASP A 413 -24.82 -21.62 -23.90
C ASP A 413 -26.35 -21.85 -23.84
N ALA A 414 -27.15 -20.81 -24.11
CA ALA A 414 -28.60 -20.93 -24.24
C ALA A 414 -28.99 -21.29 -25.69
N PRO A 415 -29.82 -22.32 -25.93
CA PRO A 415 -30.17 -22.74 -27.28
C PRO A 415 -31.10 -21.71 -27.95
N ALA A 416 -30.66 -21.18 -29.10
CA ALA A 416 -31.44 -20.28 -29.93
C ALA A 416 -32.52 -21.05 -30.71
N THR A 417 -33.78 -20.63 -30.57
CA THR A 417 -34.91 -21.03 -31.43
C THR A 417 -34.76 -20.48 -32.85
N PRO A 418 -35.09 -21.25 -33.91
CA PRO A 418 -34.85 -20.84 -35.29
C PRO A 418 -36.01 -19.99 -35.84
N ALA A 419 -35.70 -18.83 -36.42
CA ALA A 419 -36.62 -18.06 -37.24
C ALA A 419 -36.12 -18.02 -38.69
N LYS A 420 -37.09 -18.11 -39.61
CA LYS A 420 -37.00 -18.31 -41.07
C LYS A 420 -36.18 -17.27 -41.83
N ALA A 421 -35.64 -17.75 -42.95
CA ALA A 421 -34.94 -17.03 -43.99
C ALA A 421 -35.80 -16.03 -44.78
N SER A 422 -35.15 -14.97 -45.26
CA SER A 422 -35.46 -14.30 -46.54
C SER A 422 -34.16 -13.88 -47.20
N GLU A 423 -34.01 -14.25 -48.47
CA GLU A 423 -32.89 -13.99 -49.38
C GLU A 423 -32.81 -12.51 -49.78
N ALA A 424 -31.59 -11.99 -49.99
CA ALA A 424 -31.19 -11.32 -51.24
C ALA A 424 -29.75 -10.76 -51.18
N GLU A 425 -28.99 -11.16 -52.21
CA GLU A 425 -27.94 -10.46 -52.96
C GLU A 425 -26.49 -10.31 -52.42
N ASP A 426 -25.59 -10.34 -53.40
CA ASP A 426 -24.22 -10.84 -53.38
C ASP A 426 -23.23 -9.80 -53.95
N THR A 427 -21.96 -9.91 -53.52
CA THR A 427 -20.71 -9.32 -54.05
C THR A 427 -20.28 -7.87 -53.70
N PRO A 428 -18.96 -7.51 -53.79
CA PRO A 428 -17.83 -8.03 -52.98
C PRO A 428 -16.81 -6.91 -52.57
N MET A 429 -15.62 -7.31 -52.10
CA MET A 429 -14.37 -6.53 -51.83
C MET A 429 -14.24 -5.93 -50.43
N ASN A 430 -13.06 -5.77 -49.83
CA ASN A 430 -11.70 -6.34 -49.90
C ASN A 430 -10.93 -5.69 -48.71
N GLU A 431 -9.75 -6.22 -48.39
CA GLU A 431 -8.71 -5.66 -47.50
C GLU A 431 -8.93 -5.82 -45.98
N ALA A 432 -8.22 -6.72 -45.29
CA ALA A 432 -6.77 -6.85 -45.06
C ALA A 432 -6.25 -6.05 -43.85
N ALA A 433 -5.38 -6.74 -43.11
CA ALA A 433 -4.41 -6.28 -42.12
C ALA A 433 -4.83 -6.10 -40.64
N SER A 434 -4.66 -7.21 -39.91
CA SER A 434 -3.92 -7.37 -38.64
C SER A 434 -4.44 -6.76 -37.33
N PRO A 435 -4.50 -7.57 -36.26
CA PRO A 435 -4.14 -7.11 -34.93
C PRO A 435 -2.87 -7.80 -34.41
N ALA A 436 -2.07 -6.98 -33.74
CA ALA A 436 -0.90 -7.35 -32.98
C ALA A 436 -1.27 -8.19 -31.74
N ALA A 437 -0.53 -9.28 -31.59
CA ALA A 437 0.07 -9.81 -30.37
C ALA A 437 -0.59 -9.49 -29.01
N GLU A 438 -1.50 -10.38 -28.59
CA GLU A 438 -1.62 -10.79 -27.19
C GLU A 438 -0.98 -12.18 -26.96
N ASP A 439 -0.33 -12.24 -25.81
CA ASP A 439 -0.01 -13.39 -24.97
C ASP A 439 0.97 -14.51 -25.38
N SER A 440 2.17 -14.41 -24.78
CA SER A 440 3.31 -15.31 -24.95
C SER A 440 3.29 -16.57 -24.05
N LYS A 441 2.23 -16.79 -23.27
CA LYS A 441 2.10 -17.98 -22.41
C LYS A 441 1.27 -19.10 -23.01
N ASP A 442 0.26 -18.80 -23.83
CA ASP A 442 -0.56 -19.85 -24.47
C ASP A 442 0.14 -20.51 -25.66
N LYS A 443 1.05 -19.79 -26.34
CA LYS A 443 1.88 -20.33 -27.44
C LYS A 443 2.80 -21.49 -27.03
N LYS A 444 3.08 -21.69 -25.73
CA LYS A 444 3.97 -22.78 -25.28
C LYS A 444 3.24 -24.12 -25.09
N ARG A 445 1.93 -24.08 -24.82
CA ARG A 445 1.09 -25.28 -24.75
C ARG A 445 0.62 -25.76 -26.12
N LYS A 446 0.36 -24.82 -27.06
CA LYS A 446 -0.07 -25.15 -28.43
C LYS A 446 1.02 -25.66 -29.38
N LYS A 447 2.32 -25.60 -29.01
CA LYS A 447 3.43 -25.90 -29.95
C LYS A 447 3.69 -27.40 -30.19
N HIS A 448 2.97 -28.30 -29.52
CA HIS A 448 3.26 -29.75 -29.58
C HIS A 448 2.01 -30.64 -29.71
N ASP A 449 0.89 -30.08 -30.17
CA ASP A 449 -0.18 -30.92 -30.71
C ASP A 449 0.22 -31.32 -32.13
N GLY A 450 0.45 -32.61 -32.34
CA GLY A 450 0.83 -33.20 -33.63
C GLY A 450 2.27 -33.76 -33.74
N GLU A 451 3.06 -33.73 -32.66
CA GLU A 451 4.44 -34.27 -32.67
C GLU A 451 4.42 -35.81 -32.63
N THR A 452 5.11 -36.46 -33.57
CA THR A 452 5.23 -37.92 -33.62
C THR A 452 6.07 -38.46 -32.45
N ALA A 453 5.95 -39.76 -32.14
CA ALA A 453 6.64 -40.38 -31.01
C ALA A 453 8.18 -40.25 -31.11
N ASP A 454 8.72 -40.34 -32.33
CA ASP A 454 10.15 -40.25 -32.61
C ASP A 454 10.67 -38.81 -32.46
N GLU A 455 9.95 -37.81 -32.97
CA GLU A 455 10.29 -36.39 -32.79
C GLU A 455 10.28 -35.98 -31.31
N LYS A 456 9.34 -36.53 -30.53
CA LYS A 456 9.25 -36.32 -29.08
C LYS A 456 10.44 -36.95 -28.34
N ALA A 457 10.92 -38.12 -28.79
CA ALA A 457 12.08 -38.79 -28.24
C ALA A 457 13.37 -38.02 -28.54
N GLU A 458 13.54 -37.57 -29.78
CA GLU A 458 14.72 -36.80 -30.20
C GLU A 458 14.81 -35.43 -29.53
N ARG A 459 13.67 -34.73 -29.37
CA ARG A 459 13.60 -33.48 -28.59
C ARG A 459 13.99 -33.69 -27.13
N LYS A 460 13.57 -34.80 -26.51
CA LYS A 460 13.96 -35.15 -25.13
C LYS A 460 15.45 -35.43 -25.03
N ARG A 461 16.03 -36.15 -26.00
CA ARG A 461 17.48 -36.42 -26.08
C ARG A 461 18.31 -35.14 -26.21
N ARG A 462 17.97 -34.26 -27.17
CA ARG A 462 18.62 -32.94 -27.32
C ARG A 462 18.51 -32.06 -26.07
N LYS A 463 17.38 -32.12 -25.38
CA LYS A 463 17.18 -31.38 -24.12
C LYS A 463 18.03 -31.94 -22.97
N ALA A 464 18.22 -33.25 -22.93
CA ALA A 464 19.10 -33.92 -21.96
C ALA A 464 20.58 -33.58 -22.23
N GLU A 465 21.04 -33.67 -23.48
CA GLU A 465 22.41 -33.29 -23.88
C GLU A 465 22.71 -31.83 -23.57
N LYS A 466 21.77 -30.91 -23.87
CA LYS A 466 21.94 -29.49 -23.56
C LYS A 466 21.97 -29.20 -22.06
N LYS A 467 21.30 -30.02 -21.24
CA LYS A 467 21.31 -29.92 -19.78
C LYS A 467 22.62 -30.49 -19.20
N ALA A 468 23.12 -31.59 -19.76
CA ALA A 468 24.41 -32.19 -19.42
C ALA A 468 25.58 -31.26 -19.76
N ALA A 469 25.61 -30.67 -20.96
CA ALA A 469 26.62 -29.70 -21.36
C ALA A 469 26.63 -28.45 -20.46
N LYS A 470 25.45 -28.00 -20.01
CA LYS A 470 25.34 -26.86 -19.09
C LYS A 470 25.80 -27.22 -17.67
N ALA A 471 25.62 -28.47 -17.24
CA ALA A 471 26.14 -28.97 -15.96
C ALA A 471 27.66 -29.11 -15.98
N ALA A 472 28.23 -29.69 -17.04
CA ALA A 472 29.68 -29.82 -17.24
C ALA A 472 30.37 -28.44 -17.26
N LYS A 473 29.79 -27.45 -17.95
CA LYS A 473 30.30 -26.07 -17.98
C LYS A 473 30.19 -25.34 -16.64
N LYS A 474 29.31 -25.80 -15.74
CA LYS A 474 29.16 -25.25 -14.38
C LYS A 474 30.16 -25.90 -13.41
N ALA A 475 30.46 -27.20 -13.58
CA ALA A 475 31.48 -27.92 -12.82
C ALA A 475 32.89 -27.39 -13.13
N ALA A 476 33.25 -27.24 -14.41
CA ALA A 476 34.54 -26.70 -14.83
C ALA A 476 34.79 -25.25 -14.37
N LYS A 477 33.71 -24.50 -14.06
CA LYS A 477 33.80 -23.12 -13.55
C LYS A 477 33.87 -23.06 -12.01
N GLY A 478 33.58 -24.16 -11.33
CA GLY A 478 33.74 -24.31 -9.88
C GLY A 478 35.17 -24.71 -9.51
N GLU A 479 35.79 -25.62 -10.28
CA GLU A 479 37.17 -26.06 -10.04
C GLU A 479 38.21 -24.95 -10.27
N ALA A 480 37.96 -24.03 -11.21
CA ALA A 480 38.85 -22.89 -11.45
C ALA A 480 38.77 -21.78 -10.37
N MET A 481 37.90 -21.91 -9.36
CA MET A 481 37.79 -20.98 -8.23
C MET A 481 38.43 -21.50 -6.95
N ASP A 482 38.81 -22.78 -6.91
CA ASP A 482 39.37 -23.45 -5.72
C ASP A 482 40.90 -23.64 -5.82
N SER A 483 41.52 -23.28 -6.95
CA SER A 483 42.96 -23.38 -7.18
C SER A 483 43.73 -22.06 -7.05
N ASP A 484 43.07 -20.99 -6.58
CA ASP A 484 43.66 -19.64 -6.43
C ASP A 484 43.67 -19.20 -4.95
N SER A 485 43.74 -20.18 -4.05
CA SER A 485 43.77 -19.99 -2.59
C SER A 485 44.76 -20.97 -1.97
N ASP A 486 46.04 -20.82 -2.33
CA ASP A 486 47.20 -21.24 -1.54
C ASP A 486 48.33 -20.21 -1.73
#